data_AF-A0A7Z9UDM2-F1
#
_entry.id   AF-A0A7Z9UDM2-F1
#
_cell.length_a   1.000
_cell.length_b   1.000
_cell.length_c   1.000
_cell.angle_alpha   90.00
_cell.angle_beta   90.00
_cell.angle_gamma   90.00
#
_symmetry.space_group_name_H-M   'P 1'
#
loop_
_entity.id
_entity.type
_entity.pdbx_description
1 polymer ?
#
loop_
_entity_poly.entity_id
_entity_poly.type
_entity_poly.pdbx_seq_one_letter_code
_entity_poly.pdbx_strand_id
1 'polypeptide(L)'
;MSKATLENTPTPNVKLNDDPENQLSPLGEKIFLDRYALKDGTKESLGLGDTVVVVVDQKTGQREIGIVSDMRSNPQGDWDIVTVKLRDGTEVERALEHVDKPLETKVEQLMDRVARGAAAVEKSKEARSYWEQEFRQLLQGWKFTPGGRILTACGTDQNLTFYNCYVIPSPVDSRDGIFETLSQMAEIMSRGGGVGINLSTLRPRYAYVKGVNGRSSGSVSWGGLYSFVTGLIEQGGSRRGALMLILNVWHPDMLEFISSKREMGRITNANISVGVTDDFMEAVEKDENWEFCFPDTNDPKYATEWTGNMTTWKERGGAVVVHKTV
;
A
#
# COMPACT_ATOMS: atom_id res chain seq x y z
N MET A 1 -34.19 -29.54 12.08
CA MET A 1 -33.19 -29.65 10.99
C MET A 1 -31.83 -29.73 11.63
N SER A 2 -31.11 -30.84 11.39
CA SER A 2 -29.86 -31.19 12.07
C SER A 2 -28.73 -30.23 11.69
N LYS A 3 -27.98 -29.76 12.68
CA LYS A 3 -26.65 -29.17 12.48
C LYS A 3 -25.74 -30.29 11.96
N ALA A 4 -25.38 -30.23 10.68
CA ALA A 4 -24.30 -31.04 10.14
C ALA A 4 -22.99 -30.51 10.73
N THR A 5 -22.38 -31.29 11.61
CA THR A 5 -20.98 -31.16 12.02
C THR A 5 -20.11 -31.36 10.79
N LEU A 6 -19.43 -30.31 10.33
CA LEU A 6 -18.32 -30.42 9.40
C LEU A 6 -17.17 -31.13 10.13
N GLU A 7 -17.01 -32.42 9.87
CA GLU A 7 -15.80 -33.15 10.22
C GLU A 7 -14.64 -32.55 9.41
N ASN A 8 -13.69 -31.92 10.09
CA ASN A 8 -12.41 -31.52 9.53
C ASN A 8 -11.61 -32.77 9.17
N THR A 9 -11.72 -33.24 7.93
CA THR A 9 -10.78 -34.20 7.37
C THR A 9 -9.39 -33.58 7.35
N PRO A 10 -8.35 -34.25 7.88
CA PRO A 10 -6.99 -33.73 7.83
C PRO A 10 -6.55 -33.63 6.37
N THR A 11 -6.26 -32.41 5.93
CA THR A 11 -5.62 -32.14 4.64
C THR A 11 -4.26 -32.86 4.62
N PRO A 12 -3.85 -33.52 3.51
CA PRO A 12 -2.55 -34.16 3.44
C PRO A 12 -1.45 -33.15 3.77
N ASN A 13 -0.72 -33.39 4.87
CA ASN A 13 0.42 -32.58 5.30
C ASN A 13 1.51 -32.64 4.22
N VAL A 14 1.54 -31.67 3.32
CA VAL A 14 2.83 -31.22 2.77
C VAL A 14 3.60 -30.73 3.99
N LYS A 15 4.79 -31.28 4.27
CA LYS A 15 5.62 -30.79 5.38
C LYS A 15 5.96 -29.32 5.07
N LEU A 16 5.25 -28.41 5.74
CA LEU A 16 5.27 -27.00 5.40
C LEU A 16 6.60 -26.34 5.76
N ASN A 17 7.28 -26.85 6.79
CA ASN A 17 8.59 -26.43 7.26
C ASN A 17 9.36 -27.65 7.77
N ASP A 18 10.69 -27.67 7.58
CA ASP A 18 11.53 -28.74 8.11
C ASP A 18 11.82 -28.54 9.61
N ASP A 19 11.72 -27.28 10.07
CA ASP A 19 11.97 -26.87 11.45
C ASP A 19 10.66 -26.66 12.22
N PRO A 20 10.44 -27.39 13.34
CA PRO A 20 9.25 -27.19 14.17
C PRO A 20 9.13 -25.79 14.76
N GLU A 21 10.24 -25.05 14.95
CA GLU A 21 10.21 -23.69 15.49
C GLU A 21 9.64 -22.65 14.51
N ASN A 22 9.70 -22.93 13.21
CA ASN A 22 9.28 -21.99 12.17
C ASN A 22 7.88 -22.30 11.62
N GLN A 23 7.12 -23.23 12.21
CA GLN A 23 5.81 -23.66 11.69
C GLN A 23 4.85 -22.49 11.43
N LEU A 24 4.28 -22.49 10.23
CA LEU A 24 3.19 -21.60 9.84
C LEU A 24 1.84 -22.30 9.99
N SER A 25 0.82 -21.54 10.39
CA SER A 25 -0.56 -22.00 10.26
C SER A 25 -0.95 -22.12 8.77
N PRO A 26 -2.03 -22.83 8.40
CA PRO A 26 -2.50 -22.89 7.01
C PRO A 26 -2.72 -21.51 6.37
N LEU A 27 -3.21 -20.55 7.16
CA LEU A 27 -3.34 -19.16 6.70
C LEU A 27 -1.98 -18.46 6.57
N GLY A 28 -1.06 -18.68 7.51
CA GLY A 28 0.27 -18.10 7.48
C GLY A 28 1.08 -18.57 6.26
N GLU A 29 0.97 -19.84 5.93
CA GLU A 29 1.60 -20.43 4.75
C GLU A 29 1.01 -19.85 3.45
N LYS A 30 -0.32 -19.72 3.38
CA LYS A 30 -1.00 -19.03 2.28
C LYS A 30 -0.50 -17.62 2.08
N ILE A 31 -0.36 -16.86 3.18
CA ILE A 31 0.17 -15.50 3.13
C ILE A 31 1.63 -15.50 2.67
N PHE A 32 2.44 -16.43 3.17
CA PHE A 32 3.83 -16.60 2.75
C PHE A 32 3.96 -16.83 1.25
N LEU A 33 3.30 -17.87 0.72
CA LEU A 33 3.38 -18.21 -0.71
C LEU A 33 2.80 -17.12 -1.60
N ASP A 34 1.69 -16.48 -1.23
CA ASP A 34 1.07 -15.41 -2.04
C ASP A 34 1.87 -14.11 -1.98
N ARG A 35 2.40 -13.69 -0.83
CA ARG A 35 2.90 -12.31 -0.64
C ARG A 35 4.41 -12.16 -0.46
N TYR A 36 5.11 -13.17 0.04
CA TYR A 36 6.50 -13.04 0.47
C TYR A 36 7.47 -13.94 -0.26
N ALA A 37 7.01 -15.12 -0.71
CA ALA A 37 7.81 -16.02 -1.51
C ALA A 37 8.23 -15.35 -2.83
N LEU A 38 9.50 -15.52 -3.18
CA LEU A 38 10.00 -15.24 -4.52
C LEU A 38 9.27 -16.17 -5.50
N LYS A 39 8.86 -15.63 -6.65
CA LYS A 39 8.08 -16.35 -7.65
C LYS A 39 8.78 -16.33 -8.99
N ASP A 40 8.47 -17.33 -9.80
CA ASP A 40 8.87 -17.37 -11.19
C ASP A 40 8.09 -16.31 -11.98
N GLY A 41 8.75 -15.19 -12.29
CA GLY A 41 8.16 -14.09 -13.05
C GLY A 41 8.02 -14.37 -14.55
N THR A 42 8.84 -15.27 -15.12
CA THR A 42 8.74 -15.65 -16.54
C THR A 42 7.74 -16.77 -16.77
N LYS A 43 7.43 -17.52 -15.71
CA LYS A 43 6.56 -18.72 -15.71
C LYS A 43 7.12 -19.87 -16.55
N GLU A 44 8.38 -19.78 -16.99
CA GLU A 44 9.04 -20.78 -17.84
C GLU A 44 9.32 -22.08 -17.10
N SER A 45 9.49 -22.03 -15.78
CA SER A 45 9.78 -23.23 -14.98
C SER A 45 8.52 -23.97 -14.53
N LEU A 46 7.32 -23.46 -14.81
CA LEU A 46 6.06 -24.06 -14.38
C LEU A 46 5.82 -25.41 -15.05
N GLY A 47 5.49 -26.43 -14.26
CA GLY A 47 5.20 -27.78 -14.74
C GLY A 47 4.29 -28.58 -13.81
N LEU A 48 3.99 -29.81 -14.23
CA LEU A 48 3.14 -30.75 -13.49
C LEU A 48 3.74 -31.07 -12.12
N GLY A 49 2.91 -31.07 -11.07
CA GLY A 49 3.31 -31.33 -9.69
C GLY A 49 3.83 -30.11 -8.94
N ASP A 50 3.99 -28.96 -9.59
CA ASP A 50 4.40 -27.73 -8.90
C ASP A 50 3.34 -27.20 -7.94
N THR A 51 3.79 -26.71 -6.79
CA THR A 51 2.94 -25.90 -5.90
C THR A 51 2.76 -24.51 -6.48
N VAL A 52 1.52 -24.05 -6.54
CA VAL A 52 1.16 -22.76 -7.15
C VAL A 52 0.16 -21.98 -6.30
N VAL A 53 0.17 -20.67 -6.47
CA VAL A 53 -0.90 -19.77 -6.01
C VAL A 53 -1.77 -19.42 -7.21
N VAL A 54 -3.05 -19.76 -7.15
CA VAL A 54 -3.99 -19.61 -8.28
C VAL A 54 -5.15 -18.69 -7.90
N VAL A 55 -5.56 -17.81 -8.83
CA VAL A 55 -6.77 -16.99 -8.66
C VAL A 55 -8.01 -17.87 -8.83
N VAL A 56 -8.81 -18.02 -7.77
CA VAL A 56 -10.06 -18.81 -7.79
C VAL A 56 -11.29 -17.94 -8.08
N ASP A 57 -11.26 -16.65 -7.75
CA ASP A 57 -12.32 -15.70 -8.10
C ASP A 57 -11.71 -14.44 -8.72
N GLN A 58 -11.98 -14.22 -10.00
CA GLN A 58 -11.47 -13.08 -10.76
C GLN A 58 -12.11 -11.75 -10.36
N LYS A 59 -13.33 -11.74 -9.81
CA LYS A 59 -14.00 -10.50 -9.40
C LYS A 59 -13.43 -9.97 -8.11
N THR A 60 -13.17 -10.87 -7.16
CA THR A 60 -12.65 -10.49 -5.84
C THR A 60 -11.12 -10.55 -5.78
N GLY A 61 -10.49 -11.24 -6.74
CA GLY A 61 -9.07 -11.54 -6.72
C GLY A 61 -8.69 -12.59 -5.68
N GLN A 62 -9.65 -13.38 -5.18
CA GLN A 62 -9.38 -14.43 -4.21
C GLN A 62 -8.42 -15.45 -4.81
N ARG A 63 -7.38 -15.79 -4.04
CA ARG A 63 -6.34 -16.74 -4.42
C ARG A 63 -6.29 -17.92 -3.46
N GLU A 64 -5.96 -19.10 -3.96
CA GLU A 64 -5.76 -20.33 -3.19
C GLU A 64 -4.46 -21.03 -3.57
N ILE A 65 -4.02 -21.98 -2.74
CA ILE A 65 -2.85 -22.82 -3.02
C ILE A 65 -3.31 -24.16 -3.59
N GLY A 66 -2.60 -24.65 -4.60
CA GLY A 66 -2.82 -25.98 -5.14
C GLY A 66 -1.59 -26.55 -5.82
N ILE A 67 -1.79 -27.70 -6.47
CA ILE A 67 -0.78 -28.40 -7.26
C ILE A 67 -1.22 -28.43 -8.71
N VAL A 68 -0.31 -28.16 -9.65
CA VAL A 68 -0.59 -28.30 -11.08
C VAL A 68 -0.83 -29.78 -11.42
N SER A 69 -2.03 -30.11 -11.89
CA SER A 69 -2.41 -31.47 -12.27
C SER A 69 -2.45 -31.72 -13.78
N ASP A 70 -2.68 -30.67 -14.57
CA ASP A 70 -2.67 -30.73 -16.03
C ASP A 70 -2.27 -29.36 -16.63
N MET A 71 -1.68 -29.40 -17.82
CA MET A 71 -1.33 -28.21 -18.59
C MET A 71 -1.56 -28.50 -20.07
N ARG A 72 -2.30 -27.61 -20.72
CA ARG A 72 -2.63 -27.73 -22.15
C ARG A 72 -2.79 -26.36 -22.77
N SER A 73 -2.56 -26.26 -24.07
CA SER A 73 -2.99 -25.08 -24.82
C SER A 73 -4.50 -25.09 -24.96
N ASN A 74 -5.11 -23.91 -24.96
CA ASN A 74 -6.54 -23.76 -25.20
C ASN A 74 -6.92 -24.24 -26.62
N PRO A 75 -8.21 -24.44 -26.94
CA PRO A 75 -8.63 -24.98 -28.23
C PRO A 75 -8.20 -24.15 -29.45
N GLN A 76 -7.92 -22.85 -29.27
CA GLN A 76 -7.44 -21.94 -30.31
C GLN A 76 -5.90 -21.89 -30.41
N GLY A 77 -5.18 -22.42 -29.42
CA GLY A 77 -3.71 -22.47 -29.37
C GLY A 77 -3.04 -21.13 -29.07
N ASP A 78 -3.76 -20.13 -28.57
CA ASP A 78 -3.26 -18.78 -28.32
C ASP A 78 -2.92 -18.51 -26.84
N TRP A 79 -3.34 -19.35 -25.90
CA TRP A 79 -2.92 -19.30 -24.49
C TRP A 79 -2.99 -20.66 -23.80
N ASP A 80 -2.24 -20.80 -22.70
CA ASP A 80 -2.18 -22.04 -21.93
C ASP A 80 -3.19 -22.05 -20.77
N ILE A 81 -3.88 -23.17 -20.65
CA ILE A 81 -4.78 -23.52 -19.56
C ILE A 81 -4.02 -24.44 -18.61
N VAL A 82 -4.02 -24.06 -17.34
CA VAL A 82 -3.45 -24.81 -16.24
C VAL A 82 -4.57 -25.31 -15.35
N THR A 83 -4.62 -26.62 -15.13
CA THR A 83 -5.52 -27.23 -14.15
C THR A 83 -4.78 -27.33 -12.83
N VAL A 84 -5.35 -26.75 -11.79
CA VAL A 84 -4.79 -26.75 -10.45
C VAL A 84 -5.74 -27.49 -9.52
N LYS A 85 -5.22 -28.53 -8.87
CA LYS A 85 -5.89 -29.24 -7.79
C LYS A 85 -5.64 -28.52 -6.48
N LEU A 86 -6.69 -27.88 -5.94
CA LEU A 86 -6.67 -27.19 -4.66
C LEU A 86 -6.58 -28.17 -3.49
N ARG A 87 -6.23 -27.64 -2.32
CA ARG A 87 -6.04 -28.43 -1.09
C ARG A 87 -7.31 -29.09 -0.55
N ASP A 88 -8.47 -28.50 -0.83
CA ASP A 88 -9.77 -29.07 -0.49
C ASP A 88 -10.18 -30.19 -1.47
N GLY A 89 -9.35 -30.49 -2.46
CA GLY A 89 -9.57 -31.51 -3.48
C GLY A 89 -10.33 -31.02 -4.71
N THR A 90 -10.81 -29.77 -4.73
CA THR A 90 -11.44 -29.19 -5.91
C THR A 90 -10.40 -28.90 -7.00
N GLU A 91 -10.80 -28.97 -8.27
CA GLU A 91 -9.96 -28.60 -9.39
C GLU A 91 -10.48 -27.31 -10.03
N VAL A 92 -9.55 -26.42 -10.36
CA VAL A 92 -9.84 -25.17 -11.07
C VAL A 92 -8.97 -25.07 -12.30
N GLU A 93 -9.58 -24.73 -13.42
CA GLU A 93 -8.87 -24.44 -14.66
C GLU A 93 -8.68 -22.93 -14.80
N ARG A 94 -7.45 -22.48 -14.98
CA ARG A 94 -7.12 -21.06 -15.12
C ARG A 94 -6.11 -20.84 -16.22
N ALA A 95 -6.19 -19.65 -16.81
CA ALA A 95 -5.17 -19.15 -17.71
C ALA A 95 -3.83 -19.03 -16.98
N LEU A 96 -2.71 -19.23 -17.69
CA LEU A 96 -1.37 -19.16 -17.14
C LEU A 96 -1.10 -17.85 -16.36
N GLU A 97 -1.66 -16.72 -16.79
CA GLU A 97 -1.52 -15.42 -16.12
C GLU A 97 -2.10 -15.41 -14.70
N HIS A 98 -3.01 -16.33 -14.38
CA HIS A 98 -3.65 -16.44 -13.07
C HIS A 98 -3.01 -17.47 -12.14
N VAL A 99 -1.91 -18.09 -12.57
CA VAL A 99 -1.18 -19.11 -11.81
C VAL A 99 0.25 -18.64 -11.57
N ASP A 100 0.62 -18.43 -10.31
CA ASP A 100 1.95 -18.01 -9.93
C ASP A 100 2.69 -19.16 -9.24
N LYS A 101 3.90 -19.49 -9.70
CA LYS A 101 4.77 -20.51 -9.10
C LYS A 101 5.73 -19.87 -8.08
N PRO A 102 5.59 -20.17 -6.78
CA PRO A 102 6.63 -19.84 -5.80
C PRO A 102 7.90 -20.64 -6.08
N LEU A 103 9.04 -19.95 -6.11
CA LEU A 103 10.38 -20.55 -6.08
C LEU A 103 10.81 -20.88 -4.64
N GLU A 104 10.24 -20.16 -3.68
CA GLU A 104 10.37 -20.43 -2.25
C GLU A 104 9.09 -21.11 -1.76
N THR A 105 9.19 -22.38 -1.40
CA THR A 105 8.08 -23.20 -0.90
C THR A 105 8.17 -23.47 0.59
N LYS A 106 9.29 -23.13 1.22
CA LYS A 106 9.52 -23.22 2.67
C LYS A 106 9.91 -21.86 3.25
N VAL A 107 9.45 -21.56 4.46
CA VAL A 107 9.71 -20.24 5.07
C VAL A 107 11.20 -20.01 5.35
N GLU A 108 11.96 -21.06 5.60
CA GLU A 108 13.40 -20.98 5.84
C GLU A 108 14.14 -20.42 4.62
N GLN A 109 13.68 -20.72 3.39
CA GLN A 109 14.28 -20.17 2.17
C GLN A 109 14.12 -18.64 2.11
N LEU A 110 12.95 -18.13 2.51
CA LEU A 110 12.70 -16.69 2.69
C LEU A 110 13.62 -16.12 3.77
N MET A 111 13.76 -16.78 4.92
CA MET A 111 14.63 -16.32 6.00
C MET A 111 16.10 -16.25 5.56
N ASP A 112 16.58 -17.27 4.86
CA ASP A 112 17.94 -17.32 4.30
C ASP A 112 18.15 -16.19 3.28
N ARG A 113 17.19 -15.99 2.36
CA ARG A 113 17.25 -14.89 1.39
C ARG A 113 17.30 -13.52 2.08
N VAL A 114 16.44 -13.28 3.07
CA VAL A 114 16.38 -11.99 3.78
C VAL A 114 17.67 -11.77 4.58
N ALA A 115 18.18 -12.79 5.27
CA ALA A 115 19.43 -12.68 6.02
C ALA A 115 20.62 -12.34 5.11
N ARG A 116 20.77 -13.07 3.99
CA ARG A 116 21.78 -12.81 2.97
C ARG A 116 21.64 -11.41 2.36
N GLY A 117 20.40 -11.01 2.05
CA GLY A 117 20.09 -9.70 1.49
C GLY A 117 20.43 -8.55 2.44
N ALA A 118 20.15 -8.71 3.74
CA ALA A 118 20.45 -7.72 4.76
C ALA A 118 21.96 -7.59 4.99
N ALA A 119 22.69 -8.70 4.99
CA ALA A 119 24.14 -8.73 5.17
C ALA A 119 24.92 -8.16 3.96
N ALA A 120 24.30 -8.07 2.77
CA ALA A 120 24.99 -7.68 1.53
C ALA A 120 25.60 -6.27 1.56
N VAL A 121 25.12 -5.38 2.43
CA VAL A 121 25.66 -4.01 2.62
C VAL A 121 27.08 -4.01 3.21
N GLU A 122 27.46 -5.08 3.89
CA GLU A 122 28.76 -5.21 4.53
C GLU A 122 29.91 -5.24 3.51
N LYS A 123 31.06 -4.70 3.90
CA LYS A 123 32.18 -4.48 2.96
C LYS A 123 33.01 -5.74 2.69
N SER A 124 33.34 -6.50 3.73
CA SER A 124 34.19 -7.69 3.61
C SER A 124 33.36 -8.97 3.53
N LYS A 125 33.93 -10.02 2.93
CA LYS A 125 33.27 -11.34 2.83
C LYS A 125 33.06 -11.95 4.22
N GLU A 126 34.01 -11.73 5.12
CA GLU A 126 33.97 -12.19 6.51
C GLU A 126 32.82 -11.51 7.26
N ALA A 127 32.66 -10.20 7.11
CA ALA A 127 31.57 -9.45 7.73
C ALA A 127 30.21 -9.88 7.16
N ARG A 128 30.09 -10.03 5.84
CA ARG A 128 28.86 -10.55 5.20
C ARG A 128 28.48 -11.91 5.76
N SER A 129 29.44 -12.84 5.84
CA SER A 129 29.17 -14.20 6.33
C SER A 129 28.79 -14.23 7.81
N TYR A 130 29.45 -13.40 8.62
CA TYR A 130 29.11 -13.25 10.04
C TYR A 130 27.69 -12.70 10.19
N TRP A 131 27.36 -11.57 9.56
CA TRP A 131 26.06 -10.93 9.70
C TRP A 131 24.92 -11.73 9.07
N GLU A 132 25.15 -12.46 7.99
CA GLU A 132 24.17 -13.38 7.42
C GLU A 132 23.75 -14.45 8.45
N GLN A 133 24.72 -15.03 9.18
CA GLN A 133 24.43 -16.00 10.24
C GLN A 133 23.66 -15.35 11.40
N GLU A 134 24.10 -14.18 11.88
CA GLU A 134 23.43 -13.46 12.97
C GLU A 134 21.99 -13.06 12.60
N PHE A 135 21.78 -12.54 11.39
CA PHE A 135 20.43 -12.21 10.91
C PHE A 135 19.57 -13.45 10.73
N ARG A 136 20.14 -14.56 10.23
CA ARG A 136 19.40 -15.81 10.10
C ARG A 136 18.98 -16.37 11.46
N GLN A 137 19.85 -16.29 12.47
CA GLN A 137 19.55 -16.67 13.86
C GLN A 137 18.50 -15.76 14.51
N LEU A 138 18.48 -14.47 14.15
CA LEU A 138 17.50 -13.50 14.60
C LEU A 138 16.10 -13.76 14.00
N LEU A 139 16.02 -14.24 12.76
CA LEU A 139 14.74 -14.60 12.11
C LEU A 139 14.19 -15.96 12.60
N GLN A 140 15.08 -16.85 13.07
CA GLN A 140 14.73 -18.18 13.55
C GLN A 140 13.74 -18.14 14.72
N GLY A 141 12.73 -19.02 14.68
CA GLY A 141 11.72 -19.14 15.73
C GLY A 141 10.91 -17.86 15.93
N TRP A 142 10.82 -17.02 14.90
CA TRP A 142 10.08 -15.76 14.90
C TRP A 142 10.54 -14.75 15.98
N LYS A 143 11.78 -14.85 16.49
CA LYS A 143 12.35 -13.91 17.48
C LYS A 143 12.27 -12.45 17.00
N PHE A 144 12.38 -12.27 15.68
CA PHE A 144 12.16 -11.01 15.00
C PHE A 144 11.44 -11.25 13.67
N THR A 145 10.46 -10.40 13.36
CA THR A 145 9.77 -10.40 12.06
C THR A 145 9.87 -9.01 11.46
N PRO A 146 10.64 -8.82 10.36
CA PRO A 146 10.73 -7.52 9.73
C PRO A 146 9.41 -7.16 9.03
N GLY A 147 9.23 -5.87 8.73
CA GLY A 147 8.05 -5.40 8.00
C GLY A 147 7.90 -6.11 6.65
N GLY A 148 6.66 -6.40 6.24
CA GLY A 148 6.41 -7.26 5.07
C GLY A 148 7.08 -6.82 3.76
N ARG A 149 7.41 -5.53 3.57
CA ARG A 149 8.21 -5.10 2.40
C ARG A 149 9.62 -5.63 2.40
N ILE A 150 10.26 -5.67 3.57
CA ILE A 150 11.59 -6.22 3.73
C ILE A 150 11.57 -7.71 3.41
N LEU A 151 10.55 -8.44 3.89
CA LEU A 151 10.37 -9.86 3.55
C LEU A 151 10.25 -10.11 2.04
N THR A 152 9.45 -9.28 1.33
CA THR A 152 9.30 -9.40 -0.12
C THR A 152 10.57 -9.01 -0.88
N ALA A 153 11.21 -7.90 -0.53
CA ALA A 153 12.22 -7.26 -1.38
C ALA A 153 13.66 -7.67 -1.04
N CYS A 154 13.97 -7.93 0.23
CA CYS A 154 15.34 -8.13 0.67
C CYS A 154 15.95 -9.40 0.06
N GLY A 155 17.14 -9.28 -0.52
CA GLY A 155 17.84 -10.40 -1.17
C GLY A 155 17.28 -10.81 -2.53
N THR A 156 16.43 -9.97 -3.15
CA THR A 156 15.92 -10.13 -4.51
C THR A 156 16.52 -9.09 -5.46
N ASP A 157 16.45 -9.34 -6.77
CA ASP A 157 16.80 -8.36 -7.81
C ASP A 157 15.62 -7.43 -8.18
N GLN A 158 14.54 -7.46 -7.39
CA GLN A 158 13.37 -6.62 -7.65
C GLN A 158 13.65 -5.18 -7.24
N ASN A 159 13.18 -4.23 -8.04
CA ASN A 159 13.31 -2.79 -7.77
C ASN A 159 12.27 -2.28 -6.75
N LEU A 160 12.16 -2.96 -5.60
CA LEU A 160 11.25 -2.62 -4.52
C LEU A 160 11.96 -1.85 -3.41
N THR A 161 11.24 -0.96 -2.74
CA THR A 161 11.75 -0.28 -1.55
C THR A 161 11.62 -1.15 -0.29
N PHE A 162 12.57 -1.01 0.63
CA PHE A 162 12.50 -1.62 1.96
C PHE A 162 11.67 -0.77 2.94
N TYR A 163 11.43 0.51 2.62
CA TYR A 163 10.63 1.40 3.44
C TYR A 163 9.13 1.18 3.18
N ASN A 164 8.37 0.96 4.26
CA ASN A 164 6.92 0.77 4.14
C ASN A 164 6.15 2.09 3.99
N CYS A 165 6.55 3.12 4.74
CA CYS A 165 5.77 4.33 4.95
C CYS A 165 6.57 5.56 4.54
N TYR A 166 5.96 6.43 3.75
CA TYR A 166 6.53 7.69 3.30
C TYR A 166 5.58 8.82 3.67
N VAL A 167 6.14 9.92 4.14
CA VAL A 167 5.47 11.21 4.17
C VAL A 167 6.17 12.07 3.14
N ILE A 168 5.44 12.49 2.11
CA ILE A 168 5.99 13.36 1.08
C ILE A 168 5.58 14.81 1.38
N PRO A 169 6.30 15.80 0.81
CA PRO A 169 5.91 17.20 0.95
C PRO A 169 4.45 17.42 0.57
N SER A 170 3.80 18.36 1.25
CA SER A 170 2.46 18.78 0.87
C SER A 170 2.50 19.42 -0.53
N PRO A 171 1.49 19.21 -1.38
CA PRO A 171 1.51 19.72 -2.74
C PRO A 171 1.57 21.24 -2.73
N VAL A 172 2.49 21.82 -3.50
CA VAL A 172 2.47 23.26 -3.74
C VAL A 172 1.14 23.63 -4.41
N ASP A 173 0.51 24.73 -4.02
CA ASP A 173 -0.79 25.18 -4.51
C ASP A 173 -0.74 25.72 -5.95
N SER A 174 -0.39 24.82 -6.86
CA SER A 174 -0.31 25.02 -8.30
C SER A 174 -0.61 23.69 -8.99
N ARG A 175 -0.99 23.77 -10.28
CA ARG A 175 -1.22 22.56 -11.07
C ARG A 175 0.05 21.70 -11.13
N ASP A 176 1.20 22.33 -11.35
CA ASP A 176 2.46 21.62 -11.50
C ASP A 176 2.89 20.96 -10.17
N GLY A 177 2.68 21.63 -9.03
CA GLY A 177 2.95 21.06 -7.70
C GLY A 177 2.06 19.87 -7.35
N ILE A 178 0.80 19.90 -7.78
CA ILE A 178 -0.13 18.76 -7.65
C ILE A 178 0.36 17.57 -8.48
N PHE A 179 0.74 17.79 -9.75
CA PHE A 179 1.23 16.71 -10.61
C PHE A 179 2.62 16.20 -10.22
N GLU A 180 3.48 17.04 -9.65
CA GLU A 180 4.75 16.62 -9.07
C GLU A 180 4.51 15.69 -7.87
N THR A 181 3.61 16.08 -6.97
CA THR A 181 3.20 15.24 -5.83
C THR A 181 2.61 13.91 -6.31
N LEU A 182 1.75 13.94 -7.34
CA LEU A 182 1.19 12.74 -7.95
C LEU A 182 2.29 11.83 -8.52
N SER A 183 3.29 12.40 -9.19
CA SER A 183 4.40 11.65 -9.78
C SER A 183 5.26 10.98 -8.70
N GLN A 184 5.59 11.72 -7.63
CA GLN A 184 6.31 11.15 -6.48
C GLN A 184 5.50 10.04 -5.80
N MET A 185 4.20 10.27 -5.59
CA MET A 185 3.29 9.28 -5.01
C MET A 185 3.26 8.01 -5.85
N ALA A 186 3.09 8.14 -7.17
CA ALA A 186 3.01 7.02 -8.09
C ALA A 186 4.32 6.22 -8.15
N GLU A 187 5.48 6.89 -8.13
CA GLU A 187 6.79 6.23 -8.13
C GLU A 187 7.08 5.50 -6.81
N ILE A 188 6.74 6.10 -5.67
CA ILE A 188 6.88 5.43 -4.37
C ILE A 188 5.98 4.20 -4.32
N MET A 189 4.72 4.35 -4.77
CA MET A 189 3.77 3.24 -4.81
C MET A 189 4.16 2.19 -5.84
N SER A 190 4.74 2.51 -7.00
CA SER A 190 5.17 1.48 -7.96
C SER A 190 6.22 0.54 -7.35
N ARG A 191 7.02 1.04 -6.39
CA ARG A 191 8.07 0.30 -5.68
C ARG A 191 7.64 -0.33 -4.35
N GLY A 192 6.40 -0.15 -3.92
CA GLY A 192 5.90 -0.74 -2.68
C GLY A 192 5.59 0.24 -1.54
N GLY A 193 5.99 1.50 -1.60
CA GLY A 193 5.74 2.43 -0.50
C GLY A 193 4.26 2.79 -0.35
N GLY A 194 3.81 2.96 0.88
CA GLY A 194 2.59 3.71 1.20
C GLY A 194 2.92 5.18 1.40
N VAL A 195 2.01 6.08 1.03
CA VAL A 195 2.26 7.52 1.00
C VAL A 195 1.26 8.27 1.89
N GLY A 196 1.76 9.20 2.69
CA GLY A 196 0.96 10.19 3.43
C GLY A 196 1.12 11.58 2.81
N ILE A 197 0.00 12.28 2.61
CA ILE A 197 -0.07 13.62 2.03
C ILE A 197 -0.98 14.49 2.89
N ASN A 198 -0.51 15.68 3.25
CA ASN A 198 -1.37 16.72 3.82
C ASN A 198 -1.83 17.66 2.70
N LEU A 199 -3.14 17.83 2.53
CA LEU A 199 -3.77 18.61 1.46
C LEU A 199 -3.96 20.09 1.82
N SER A 200 -3.62 20.49 3.05
CA SER A 200 -3.96 21.81 3.60
C SER A 200 -3.24 22.96 2.92
N THR A 201 -2.23 22.69 2.10
CA THR A 201 -1.60 23.68 1.24
C THR A 201 -2.51 24.13 0.09
N LEU A 202 -3.41 23.27 -0.39
CA LEU A 202 -4.23 23.54 -1.57
C LEU A 202 -5.37 24.50 -1.25
N ARG A 203 -5.57 25.52 -2.08
CA ARG A 203 -6.64 26.50 -1.87
C ARG A 203 -8.03 25.87 -1.85
N PRO A 204 -8.96 26.42 -1.04
CA PRO A 204 -10.29 25.84 -0.87
C PRO A 204 -11.12 25.91 -2.15
N ARG A 205 -12.20 25.13 -2.16
CA ARG A 205 -13.16 25.13 -3.26
C ARG A 205 -13.70 26.55 -3.52
N TYR A 206 -13.86 26.89 -4.79
CA TYR A 206 -14.31 28.20 -5.27
C TYR A 206 -13.33 29.37 -5.06
N ALA A 207 -12.15 29.15 -4.48
CA ALA A 207 -11.09 30.15 -4.47
C ALA A 207 -10.73 30.58 -5.90
N TYR A 208 -10.47 31.87 -6.09
CA TYR A 208 -10.20 32.43 -7.42
C TYR A 208 -8.87 31.93 -7.99
N VAL A 209 -8.85 31.63 -9.30
CA VAL A 209 -7.67 31.18 -10.03
C VAL A 209 -7.32 32.22 -11.10
N LYS A 210 -6.42 33.15 -10.75
CA LYS A 210 -6.06 34.32 -11.56
C LYS A 210 -5.69 34.00 -13.00
N GLY A 211 -4.82 33.00 -13.20
CA GLY A 211 -4.24 32.72 -14.53
C GLY A 211 -5.23 32.25 -15.59
N VAL A 212 -6.41 31.75 -15.20
CA VAL A 212 -7.44 31.24 -16.11
C VAL A 212 -8.81 31.89 -15.87
N ASN A 213 -8.87 32.94 -15.04
CA ASN A 213 -10.12 33.58 -14.60
C ASN A 213 -11.18 32.56 -14.12
N GLY A 214 -10.74 31.56 -13.36
CA GLY A 214 -11.53 30.40 -12.97
C GLY A 214 -11.71 30.27 -11.45
N ARG A 215 -12.24 29.13 -11.04
CA ARG A 215 -12.45 28.77 -9.63
C ARG A 215 -11.81 27.41 -9.31
N SER A 216 -11.20 27.31 -8.13
CA SER A 216 -10.58 26.07 -7.65
C SER A 216 -11.63 24.98 -7.43
N SER A 217 -11.28 23.75 -7.80
CA SER A 217 -12.03 22.54 -7.44
C SER A 217 -11.89 22.16 -5.97
N GLY A 218 -10.99 22.80 -5.21
CA GLY A 218 -10.77 22.55 -3.79
C GLY A 218 -9.83 21.38 -3.49
N SER A 219 -9.31 21.38 -2.28
CA SER A 219 -8.33 20.42 -1.75
C SER A 219 -8.85 18.98 -1.79
N VAL A 220 -10.10 18.78 -1.40
CA VAL A 220 -10.74 17.45 -1.32
C VAL A 220 -10.93 16.84 -2.72
N SER A 221 -11.21 17.66 -3.73
CA SER A 221 -11.32 17.18 -5.12
C SER A 221 -9.99 16.64 -5.64
N TRP A 222 -8.87 17.31 -5.33
CA TRP A 222 -7.53 16.84 -5.67
C TRP A 222 -7.12 15.61 -4.84
N GLY A 223 -7.54 15.54 -3.57
CA GLY A 223 -7.44 14.30 -2.78
C GLY A 223 -8.15 13.12 -3.44
N GLY A 224 -9.29 13.36 -4.10
CA GLY A 224 -9.98 12.37 -4.93
C GLY A 224 -9.12 11.84 -6.08
N LEU A 225 -8.35 12.71 -6.77
CA LEU A 225 -7.40 12.30 -7.80
C LEU A 225 -6.32 11.36 -7.23
N TYR A 226 -5.71 11.73 -6.10
CA TYR A 226 -4.69 10.89 -5.46
C TYR A 226 -5.27 9.53 -5.04
N SER A 227 -6.48 9.51 -4.48
CA SER A 227 -7.20 8.27 -4.16
C SER A 227 -7.50 7.43 -5.40
N PHE A 228 -7.91 8.06 -6.50
CA PHE A 228 -8.19 7.34 -7.74
C PHE A 228 -6.93 6.65 -8.27
N VAL A 229 -5.83 7.39 -8.41
CA VAL A 229 -4.56 6.86 -8.91
C VAL A 229 -4.00 5.76 -8.00
N THR A 230 -4.15 5.89 -6.67
CA THR A 230 -3.76 4.82 -5.73
C THR A 230 -4.42 3.48 -6.06
N GLY A 231 -5.68 3.49 -6.52
CA GLY A 231 -6.40 2.28 -6.91
C GLY A 231 -5.97 1.67 -8.24
N LEU A 232 -5.24 2.42 -9.07
CA LEU A 232 -4.69 1.93 -10.34
C LEU A 232 -3.33 1.24 -10.15
N ILE A 233 -2.68 1.44 -9.01
CA ILE A 233 -1.35 0.90 -8.73
C ILE A 233 -1.51 -0.38 -7.92
N GLU A 234 -1.34 -1.51 -8.61
CA GLU A 234 -1.22 -2.83 -8.02
C GLU A 234 0.23 -3.29 -8.09
N GLN A 235 0.76 -3.75 -6.97
CA GLN A 235 2.09 -4.35 -6.90
C GLN A 235 1.92 -5.87 -6.78
N GLY A 236 2.83 -6.61 -7.41
CA GLY A 236 2.75 -8.06 -7.58
C GLY A 236 2.08 -8.86 -6.45
N GLY A 237 1.26 -9.83 -6.84
CA GLY A 237 0.37 -10.55 -5.95
C GLY A 237 -0.90 -9.76 -5.65
N SER A 238 -1.35 -9.77 -4.39
CA SER A 238 -2.62 -9.16 -3.95
C SER A 238 -2.47 -7.80 -3.24
N ARG A 239 -1.34 -7.08 -3.45
CA ARG A 239 -0.99 -5.88 -2.67
C ARG A 239 -1.26 -4.58 -3.43
N ARG A 240 -2.21 -3.80 -2.94
CA ARG A 240 -2.60 -2.50 -3.51
C ARG A 240 -1.80 -1.34 -2.92
N GLY A 241 -1.80 -0.21 -3.63
CA GLY A 241 -1.33 1.07 -3.11
C GLY A 241 -2.03 1.46 -1.80
N ALA A 242 -1.32 2.19 -0.94
CA ALA A 242 -1.84 2.67 0.34
C ALA A 242 -1.60 4.17 0.47
N LEU A 243 -2.68 4.92 0.69
CA LEU A 243 -2.65 6.38 0.79
C LEU A 243 -3.27 6.85 2.11
N MET A 244 -2.64 7.82 2.76
CA MET A 244 -3.20 8.61 3.84
C MET A 244 -3.34 10.06 3.37
N LEU A 245 -4.54 10.62 3.46
CA LEU A 245 -4.80 12.04 3.21
C LEU A 245 -5.11 12.72 4.54
N ILE A 246 -4.47 13.86 4.76
CA ILE A 246 -4.68 14.71 5.94
C ILE A 246 -5.21 16.06 5.48
N LEU A 247 -6.14 16.63 6.24
CA LEU A 247 -6.54 18.04 6.12
C LEU A 247 -6.58 18.65 7.52
N ASN A 248 -5.98 19.83 7.70
CA ASN A 248 -5.89 20.50 8.98
C ASN A 248 -7.22 21.17 9.34
N VAL A 249 -7.58 21.15 10.62
CA VAL A 249 -8.92 21.51 11.14
C VAL A 249 -9.37 22.94 10.82
N TRP A 250 -8.43 23.87 10.60
CA TRP A 250 -8.72 25.25 10.17
C TRP A 250 -9.11 25.39 8.69
N HIS A 251 -8.92 24.35 7.87
CA HIS A 251 -9.07 24.47 6.42
C HIS A 251 -10.55 24.65 5.98
N PRO A 252 -10.89 25.54 5.03
CA PRO A 252 -12.29 25.79 4.66
C PRO A 252 -13.03 24.60 4.02
N ASP A 253 -12.30 23.68 3.39
CA ASP A 253 -12.88 22.44 2.86
C ASP A 253 -13.09 21.35 3.94
N MET A 254 -12.86 21.63 5.24
CA MET A 254 -12.93 20.62 6.31
C MET A 254 -14.26 19.86 6.37
N LEU A 255 -15.38 20.57 6.25
CA LEU A 255 -16.71 19.95 6.29
C LEU A 255 -16.95 19.02 5.09
N GLU A 256 -16.39 19.36 3.93
CA GLU A 256 -16.39 18.49 2.75
C GLU A 256 -15.49 17.25 3.00
N PHE A 257 -14.32 17.45 3.60
CA PHE A 257 -13.34 16.40 3.85
C PHE A 257 -13.86 15.32 4.82
N ILE A 258 -14.45 15.70 5.95
CA ILE A 258 -15.01 14.73 6.92
C ILE A 258 -16.23 13.98 6.36
N SER A 259 -16.92 14.59 5.39
CA SER A 259 -18.08 13.97 4.73
C SER A 259 -17.68 13.12 3.53
N SER A 260 -16.41 13.18 3.09
CA SER A 260 -15.95 12.61 1.82
C SER A 260 -16.04 11.08 1.74
N LYS A 261 -16.11 10.40 2.90
CA LYS A 261 -16.32 8.94 2.99
C LYS A 261 -17.76 8.52 3.25
N ARG A 262 -18.71 9.45 3.38
CA ARG A 262 -20.14 9.13 3.47
C ARG A 262 -20.73 8.73 2.12
N GLU A 263 -20.14 9.21 1.04
CA GLU A 263 -20.52 8.93 -0.33
C GLU A 263 -19.58 7.88 -0.94
N MET A 264 -20.14 6.78 -1.46
CA MET A 264 -19.36 5.77 -2.16
C MET A 264 -18.72 6.38 -3.42
N GLY A 265 -17.45 6.07 -3.68
CA GLY A 265 -16.77 6.43 -4.92
C GLY A 265 -15.93 7.71 -4.90
N ARG A 266 -15.95 8.52 -3.83
CA ARG A 266 -15.23 9.81 -3.78
C ARG A 266 -13.77 9.68 -3.33
N ILE A 267 -13.53 9.02 -2.19
CA ILE A 267 -12.18 8.72 -1.64
C ILE A 267 -12.16 7.23 -1.21
N THR A 268 -12.07 6.34 -2.19
CA THR A 268 -12.18 4.89 -2.02
C THR A 268 -10.87 4.22 -1.60
N ASN A 269 -9.72 4.68 -2.07
CA ASN A 269 -8.42 4.03 -1.87
C ASN A 269 -7.47 4.84 -0.97
N ALA A 270 -8.01 5.71 -0.13
CA ALA A 270 -7.23 6.44 0.86
C ALA A 270 -7.86 6.35 2.24
N ASN A 271 -7.03 6.29 3.28
CA ASN A 271 -7.42 6.68 4.62
C ASN A 271 -7.45 8.21 4.71
N ILE A 272 -8.34 8.75 5.55
CA ILE A 272 -8.43 10.18 5.81
C ILE A 272 -8.26 10.43 7.30
N SER A 273 -7.56 11.51 7.68
CA SER A 273 -7.43 11.96 9.06
C SER A 273 -7.49 13.48 9.13
N VAL A 274 -8.09 14.02 10.19
CA VAL A 274 -8.08 15.47 10.46
C VAL A 274 -6.81 15.82 11.23
N GLY A 275 -6.06 16.80 10.73
CA GLY A 275 -4.94 17.41 11.45
C GLY A 275 -5.49 18.40 12.47
N VAL A 276 -5.72 17.92 13.70
CA VAL A 276 -6.22 18.74 14.80
C VAL A 276 -5.08 19.55 15.40
N THR A 277 -5.36 20.81 15.74
CA THR A 277 -4.41 21.75 16.34
C THR A 277 -4.77 22.03 17.80
N ASP A 278 -3.81 22.49 18.59
CA ASP A 278 -4.02 22.75 20.02
C ASP A 278 -5.06 23.86 20.26
N ASP A 279 -5.04 24.93 19.45
CA ASP A 279 -6.02 26.02 19.51
C ASP A 279 -7.45 25.56 19.21
N PHE A 280 -7.63 24.57 18.34
CA PHE A 280 -8.93 23.94 18.12
C PHE A 280 -9.40 23.17 19.35
N MET A 281 -8.50 22.39 19.97
CA MET A 281 -8.84 21.64 21.18
C MET A 281 -9.22 22.57 22.33
N GLU A 282 -8.50 23.69 22.49
CA GLU A 282 -8.85 24.73 23.47
C GLU A 282 -10.21 25.37 23.18
N ALA A 283 -10.51 25.70 21.92
CA ALA A 283 -11.80 26.26 21.54
C ALA A 283 -12.95 25.30 21.86
N VAL A 284 -12.76 24.01 21.61
CA VAL A 284 -13.74 22.97 21.97
C VAL A 284 -13.93 22.86 23.49
N GLU A 285 -12.85 22.90 24.26
CA GLU A 285 -12.92 22.82 25.73
C GLU A 285 -13.67 24.02 26.34
N LYS A 286 -13.55 25.19 25.73
CA LYS A 286 -14.16 26.45 26.18
C LYS A 286 -15.53 26.75 25.55
N ASP A 287 -16.03 25.88 24.68
CA ASP A 287 -17.25 26.11 23.88
C ASP A 287 -17.18 27.43 23.07
N GLU A 288 -16.02 27.69 22.48
CA GLU A 288 -15.73 28.87 21.66
C GLU A 288 -15.99 28.63 20.17
N ASN A 289 -16.22 29.71 19.43
CA ASN A 289 -16.37 29.65 17.99
C ASN A 289 -15.05 29.26 17.30
N TRP A 290 -15.15 28.53 16.19
CA TRP A 290 -14.02 28.13 15.37
C TRP A 290 -14.05 28.76 13.97
N GLU A 291 -12.92 29.31 13.54
CA GLU A 291 -12.78 29.93 12.22
C GLU A 291 -12.13 28.98 11.21
N PHE A 292 -12.87 28.69 10.15
CA PHE A 292 -12.31 28.12 8.94
C PHE A 292 -11.69 29.21 8.08
N CYS A 293 -10.38 29.16 7.91
CA CYS A 293 -9.60 30.22 7.29
C CYS A 293 -8.52 29.68 6.33
N PHE A 294 -8.09 30.53 5.40
CA PHE A 294 -7.02 30.21 4.45
C PHE A 294 -6.18 31.46 4.16
N PRO A 295 -4.90 31.36 3.81
CA PRO A 295 -4.12 32.51 3.39
C PRO A 295 -4.80 33.33 2.28
N ASP A 296 -4.69 34.65 2.32
CA ASP A 296 -5.10 35.48 1.18
C ASP A 296 -4.16 35.21 0.00
N THR A 297 -4.68 34.59 -1.05
CA THR A 297 -3.92 34.30 -2.28
C THR A 297 -3.48 35.57 -3.06
N ASN A 298 -3.90 36.76 -2.62
CA ASN A 298 -3.39 38.04 -3.11
C ASN A 298 -2.20 38.58 -2.32
N ASP A 299 -1.89 38.00 -1.16
CA ASP A 299 -0.72 38.38 -0.38
C ASP A 299 0.54 38.11 -1.22
N PRO A 300 1.45 39.10 -1.40
CA PRO A 300 2.69 38.92 -2.15
C PRO A 300 3.56 37.76 -1.65
N LYS A 301 3.46 37.41 -0.35
CA LYS A 301 4.21 36.31 0.27
C LYS A 301 3.61 34.94 -0.07
N TYR A 302 2.36 34.86 -0.54
CA TYR A 302 1.65 33.58 -0.69
C TYR A 302 2.38 32.63 -1.63
N ALA A 303 2.83 33.13 -2.77
CA ALA A 303 3.48 32.31 -3.79
C ALA A 303 4.84 31.74 -3.35
N THR A 304 5.51 32.37 -2.38
CA THR A 304 6.89 32.03 -2.00
C THR A 304 7.03 31.50 -0.58
N GLU A 305 6.09 31.80 0.31
CA GLU A 305 6.20 31.50 1.74
C GLU A 305 5.11 30.57 2.28
N TRP A 306 4.06 30.29 1.50
CA TRP A 306 3.02 29.37 1.94
C TRP A 306 3.49 27.91 1.91
N THR A 307 3.44 27.26 3.08
CA THR A 307 3.93 25.88 3.27
C THR A 307 2.86 24.91 3.80
N GLY A 308 1.62 25.38 4.00
CA GLY A 308 0.57 24.56 4.62
C GLY A 308 0.54 24.63 6.15
N ASN A 309 1.40 25.47 6.76
CA ASN A 309 1.40 25.74 8.19
C ASN A 309 0.81 27.13 8.46
N MET A 310 -0.42 27.16 8.99
CA MET A 310 -1.15 28.40 9.28
C MET A 310 -0.50 29.22 10.40
N THR A 311 0.08 28.58 11.41
CA THR A 311 0.76 29.26 12.52
C THR A 311 1.96 30.05 11.99
N THR A 312 2.84 29.40 11.24
CA THR A 312 4.00 30.06 10.64
C THR A 312 3.61 31.16 9.65
N TRP A 313 2.52 30.98 8.90
CA TRP A 313 1.99 32.01 8.01
C TRP A 313 1.57 33.28 8.77
N LYS A 314 0.82 33.11 9.87
CA LYS A 314 0.39 34.21 10.74
C LYS A 314 1.57 34.91 11.43
N GLU A 315 2.53 34.15 11.96
CA GLU A 315 3.73 34.68 12.62
C GLU A 315 4.59 35.56 11.69
N ARG A 316 4.60 35.27 10.39
CA ARG A 316 5.29 36.08 9.38
C ARG A 316 4.48 37.29 8.91
N GLY A 317 3.33 37.54 9.51
CA GLY A 317 2.41 38.61 9.13
C GLY A 317 1.82 38.40 7.74
N GLY A 318 1.51 37.15 7.37
CA GLY A 318 0.76 36.83 6.17
C GLY A 318 -0.74 37.07 6.36
N ALA A 319 -1.40 37.64 5.36
CA ALA A 319 -2.84 37.90 5.42
C ALA A 319 -3.67 36.61 5.35
N VAL A 320 -4.79 36.58 6.06
CA VAL A 320 -5.69 35.42 6.16
C VAL A 320 -7.11 35.85 5.84
N VAL A 321 -7.84 35.01 5.10
CA VAL A 321 -9.26 35.16 4.82
C VAL A 321 -10.03 34.15 5.65
N VAL A 322 -10.97 34.63 6.47
CA VAL A 322 -11.95 33.79 7.17
C VAL A 322 -13.09 33.49 6.21
N HIS A 323 -13.36 32.21 5.98
CA HIS A 323 -14.41 31.74 5.08
C HIS A 323 -15.72 31.46 5.82
N LYS A 324 -15.62 30.97 7.07
CA LYS A 324 -16.77 30.62 7.90
C LYS A 324 -16.33 30.56 9.36
N THR A 325 -17.22 30.97 10.25
CA THR A 325 -17.11 30.76 11.69
C THR A 325 -18.25 29.83 12.12
N VAL A 326 -17.95 28.83 12.94
CA VAL A 326 -18.92 27.87 13.51
C VAL A 326 -18.88 27.86 15.02
#